data_AF-A0A2N8N9B9-F1
#
_entry.id   AF-A0A2N8N9B9-F1
#
_cell.length_a   1.000
_cell.length_b   1.000
_cell.length_c   1.000
_cell.angle_alpha   90.00
_cell.angle_beta   90.00
_cell.angle_gamma   90.00
#
_symmetry.space_group_name_H-M   'P 1'
#
loop_
_entity.id
_entity.type
_entity.pdbx_description
1 polymer ?
#
loop_
_entity_poly.entity_id
_entity_poly.type
_entity_poly.pdbx_seq_one_letter_code
_entity_poly.pdbx_strand_id
1 'polypeptide(L)'
;MERKLIIADLLRKAWQSLTAQIWVLAGLMIGYTIISLLLTCTMPYVSYPGRTALGLASTLFTLVFVLGYLKNLFQALDGEEPQFSAYGQMSRKVFALFFAYIFYWIIVGIGLVLLIVPGIYIGLRLVFAPQIIVEENAGAIASLRRSWEITRGATGQVFKLVLAGCGLLLLGNMAFGIGIFLAIPLVNLMMCAAYRRLIVSDQ
;
A
#
# COMPACT_ATOMS: atom_id res chain seq x y z
N MET A 1 21.51 16.33 7.03
CA MET A 1 22.10 14.99 6.82
C MET A 1 21.05 14.11 6.17
N GLU A 2 21.21 13.74 4.91
CA GLU A 2 20.30 12.78 4.25
C GLU A 2 20.31 11.45 5.01
N ARG A 3 19.24 11.14 5.75
CA ARG A 3 19.09 9.81 6.34
C ARG A 3 18.77 8.84 5.21
N LYS A 4 19.81 8.16 4.72
CA LYS A 4 19.67 7.06 3.75
C LYS A 4 18.62 6.06 4.27
N LEU A 5 17.77 5.58 3.35
CA LEU A 5 16.86 4.46 3.61
C LEU A 5 17.70 3.18 3.74
N ILE A 6 18.19 2.94 4.95
CA ILE A 6 18.88 1.71 5.30
C ILE A 6 17.82 0.61 5.42
N ILE A 7 17.77 -0.27 4.42
CA ILE A 7 16.76 -1.33 4.31
C ILE A 7 16.75 -2.21 5.56
N ALA A 8 17.92 -2.53 6.13
CA ALA A 8 18.03 -3.32 7.35
C ALA A 8 17.34 -2.66 8.56
N ASP A 9 17.46 -1.35 8.72
CA ASP A 9 16.78 -0.62 9.79
C ASP A 9 15.26 -0.62 9.59
N LEU A 10 14.83 -0.37 8.35
CA LEU A 10 13.41 -0.34 7.98
C LEU A 10 12.78 -1.71 8.21
N LEU A 11 13.47 -2.77 7.78
CA LEU A 11 13.06 -4.15 8.00
C LEU A 11 13.02 -4.48 9.50
N ARG A 12 14.04 -4.10 10.28
CA ARG A 12 14.06 -4.33 11.73
C ARG A 12 12.87 -3.63 12.41
N LYS A 13 12.62 -2.36 12.09
CA LYS A 13 11.50 -1.60 12.66
C LYS A 13 10.16 -2.20 12.26
N ALA A 14 9.98 -2.50 10.97
CA ALA A 14 8.77 -3.13 10.45
C ALA A 14 8.54 -4.51 11.09
N TRP A 15 9.59 -5.31 11.27
CA TRP A 15 9.53 -6.62 11.90
C TRP A 15 9.12 -6.51 13.37
N GLN A 16 9.68 -5.58 14.13
CA GLN A 16 9.30 -5.34 15.52
C GLN A 16 7.81 -5.00 15.65
N SER A 17 7.34 -4.01 14.89
CA SER A 17 5.91 -3.63 14.85
C SER A 17 5.01 -4.78 14.41
N LEU A 18 5.44 -5.55 13.40
CA LEU A 18 4.68 -6.70 12.92
C LEU A 18 4.55 -7.76 13.99
N THR A 19 5.65 -8.19 14.61
CA THR A 19 5.62 -9.25 15.64
C THR A 19 4.79 -8.87 16.87
N ALA A 20 4.76 -7.58 17.23
CA ALA A 20 3.94 -7.08 18.32
C ALA A 20 2.44 -7.21 18.04
N GLN A 21 2.01 -7.10 16.78
CA GLN A 21 0.59 -7.00 16.39
C GLN A 21 0.20 -8.00 15.29
N ILE A 22 0.96 -9.08 15.17
CA ILE A 22 0.89 -10.04 14.05
C ILE A 22 -0.52 -10.63 13.91
N TRP A 23 -1.14 -10.99 15.03
CA TRP A 23 -2.47 -11.61 15.05
C TRP A 23 -3.55 -10.69 14.50
N VAL A 24 -3.51 -9.41 14.85
CA VAL A 24 -4.48 -8.42 14.37
C VAL A 24 -4.22 -8.12 12.89
N LEU A 25 -2.98 -7.85 12.50
CA LEU A 25 -2.63 -7.52 11.11
C LEU A 25 -2.88 -8.68 10.15
N ALA A 26 -2.56 -9.91 10.56
CA ALA A 26 -2.84 -11.11 9.79
C ALA A 26 -4.34 -11.43 9.79
N GLY A 27 -5.03 -11.30 10.93
CA GLY A 27 -6.48 -11.53 11.02
C GLY A 27 -7.29 -10.60 10.11
N LEU A 28 -6.92 -9.31 10.05
CA LEU A 28 -7.50 -8.33 9.12
C LEU A 28 -7.28 -8.74 7.66
N MET A 29 -6.08 -9.20 7.31
CA MET A 29 -5.73 -9.68 5.97
C MET A 29 -6.48 -10.95 5.58
N ILE A 30 -6.60 -11.90 6.52
CA ILE A 30 -7.36 -13.13 6.32
C ILE A 30 -8.83 -12.79 6.09
N GLY A 31 -9.42 -11.91 6.91
CA GLY A 31 -10.79 -11.44 6.74
C GLY A 31 -11.04 -10.81 5.36
N TYR A 32 -10.13 -9.92 4.93
CA TYR A 32 -10.17 -9.36 3.57
C TYR A 32 -10.09 -10.42 2.48
N THR A 33 -9.19 -11.39 2.64
CA THR A 33 -8.98 -12.47 1.65
C THR A 33 -10.22 -13.35 1.54
N ILE A 34 -10.84 -13.72 2.66
CA ILE A 34 -12.09 -14.50 2.68
C ILE A 34 -13.22 -13.74 1.98
N ILE A 35 -13.44 -12.47 2.33
CA ILE A 35 -14.51 -11.66 1.71
C ILE A 35 -14.25 -11.50 0.21
N SER A 36 -13.00 -11.21 -0.18
CA SER A 36 -12.62 -11.06 -1.59
C SER A 36 -12.79 -12.36 -2.37
N LEU A 37 -12.49 -13.51 -1.76
CA LEU A 37 -12.69 -14.83 -2.35
C LEU A 37 -14.18 -15.13 -2.53
N LEU A 38 -15.02 -14.85 -1.53
CA LEU A 38 -16.48 -15.01 -1.62
C LEU A 38 -17.07 -14.14 -2.75
N LEU A 39 -16.66 -12.88 -2.84
CA LEU A 39 -17.08 -11.98 -3.93
C LEU A 39 -16.62 -12.49 -5.29
N THR A 40 -15.42 -13.07 -5.39
CA THR A 40 -14.90 -13.62 -6.65
C THR A 40 -15.62 -14.91 -7.04
N CYS A 41 -15.82 -15.83 -6.10
CA CYS A 41 -16.51 -17.10 -6.33
C CYS A 41 -17.99 -16.92 -6.68
N THR A 42 -18.62 -15.81 -6.30
CA THR A 42 -20.03 -15.52 -6.66
C THR A 42 -20.19 -14.99 -8.09
N MET A 43 -19.14 -14.43 -8.69
CA MET A 43 -19.17 -13.86 -10.05
C MET A 43 -19.70 -14.80 -11.13
N PRO A 44 -19.29 -16.09 -11.20
CA PRO A 44 -19.76 -16.99 -12.25
C PRO A 44 -21.27 -17.26 -12.19
N TYR A 45 -21.86 -17.18 -10.99
CA TYR A 45 -23.26 -17.57 -10.71
C TYR A 45 -24.26 -16.42 -10.88
N VAL A 46 -23.79 -15.19 -11.10
CA VAL A 46 -24.67 -14.03 -11.34
C VAL A 46 -24.75 -13.67 -12.82
N SER A 47 -25.87 -13.08 -13.22
CA SER A 47 -26.09 -12.52 -14.56
C SER A 47 -25.07 -11.42 -14.89
N TYR A 48 -24.90 -11.07 -16.17
CA TYR A 48 -23.97 -10.01 -16.57
C TYR A 48 -24.15 -8.68 -15.81
N PRO A 49 -25.38 -8.15 -15.62
CA PRO A 49 -25.60 -6.96 -14.78
C PRO A 49 -25.16 -7.20 -13.32
N GLY A 50 -25.44 -8.38 -12.77
CA GLY A 50 -25.00 -8.77 -11.43
C GLY A 50 -23.48 -8.81 -11.29
N ARG A 51 -22.76 -9.32 -12.30
CA ARG A 51 -21.28 -9.33 -12.34
C ARG A 51 -20.72 -7.92 -12.29
N THR A 52 -21.30 -6.99 -13.06
CA THR A 52 -20.85 -5.60 -13.05
C THR A 52 -21.07 -4.94 -11.69
N ALA A 53 -22.23 -5.16 -11.06
CA ALA A 53 -22.52 -4.62 -9.74
C ALA A 53 -21.60 -5.19 -8.65
N LEU A 54 -21.38 -6.51 -8.64
CA LEU A 54 -20.43 -7.15 -7.72
C LEU A 54 -18.99 -6.68 -7.95
N GLY A 55 -18.59 -6.44 -9.20
CA GLY A 55 -17.24 -5.95 -9.52
C GLY A 55 -16.98 -4.55 -8.95
N LEU A 56 -17.97 -3.67 -9.06
CA LEU A 56 -17.92 -2.33 -8.45
C LEU A 56 -17.88 -2.42 -6.92
N ALA A 57 -18.72 -3.27 -6.32
CA ALA A 57 -18.71 -3.50 -4.88
C ALA A 57 -17.35 -4.04 -4.38
N SER A 58 -16.77 -5.00 -5.10
CA SER A 58 -15.45 -5.57 -4.80
C SER A 58 -14.33 -4.52 -4.90
N THR A 59 -14.40 -3.64 -5.91
CA THR A 59 -13.45 -2.53 -6.06
C THR A 59 -13.55 -1.56 -4.90
N LEU A 60 -14.76 -1.12 -4.54
CA LEU A 60 -14.99 -0.23 -3.39
C LEU A 60 -14.51 -0.85 -2.08
N PHE A 61 -14.84 -2.12 -1.85
CA PHE A 61 -14.37 -2.87 -0.69
C PHE A 61 -12.84 -2.89 -0.61
N THR A 62 -12.16 -3.15 -1.73
CA THR A 62 -10.70 -3.16 -1.80
C THR A 62 -10.11 -1.79 -1.48
N LEU A 63 -10.70 -0.69 -1.98
CA LEU A 63 -10.19 0.66 -1.69
C LEU A 63 -10.36 1.04 -0.21
N VAL A 64 -11.52 0.73 0.38
CA VAL A 64 -11.75 0.92 1.82
C VAL A 64 -10.74 0.10 2.61
N PHE A 65 -10.51 -1.14 2.22
CA PHE A 65 -9.57 -2.02 2.87
C PHE A 65 -8.13 -1.47 2.79
N VAL A 66 -7.65 -1.06 1.61
CA VAL A 66 -6.32 -0.48 1.44
C VAL A 66 -6.13 0.72 2.38
N LEU A 67 -7.09 1.63 2.45
CA LEU A 67 -6.99 2.82 3.31
C LEU A 67 -6.99 2.48 4.80
N GLY A 68 -7.95 1.67 5.24
CA GLY A 68 -8.05 1.29 6.65
C GLY A 68 -6.88 0.43 7.10
N TYR A 69 -6.42 -0.48 6.24
CA TYR A 69 -5.24 -1.30 6.51
C TYR A 69 -3.98 -0.43 6.59
N LEU A 70 -3.79 0.52 5.66
CA LEU A 70 -2.64 1.42 5.71
C LEU A 70 -2.63 2.29 6.97
N LYS A 71 -3.81 2.76 7.43
CA LYS A 71 -3.92 3.45 8.72
C LYS A 71 -3.54 2.55 9.90
N ASN A 72 -4.02 1.30 9.89
CA ASN A 72 -3.67 0.28 10.88
C ASN A 72 -2.17 -0.02 10.91
N LEU A 73 -1.49 0.00 9.76
CA LEU A 73 -0.04 -0.16 9.70
C LEU A 73 0.71 1.04 10.29
N PHE A 74 0.19 2.26 10.13
CA PHE A 74 0.74 3.43 10.82
C PHE A 74 0.57 3.34 12.33
N GLN A 75 -0.62 2.94 12.81
CA GLN A 75 -0.87 2.66 14.23
C GLN A 75 0.12 1.61 14.78
N ALA A 76 0.33 0.52 14.04
CA ALA A 76 1.30 -0.50 14.39
C ALA A 76 2.75 0.02 14.48
N LEU A 77 3.12 0.97 13.61
CA LEU A 77 4.42 1.65 13.66
C LEU A 77 4.54 2.63 14.82
N ASP A 78 3.43 3.16 15.31
CA ASP A 78 3.33 4.02 16.50
C ASP A 78 3.26 3.21 17.80
N GLY A 79 3.10 1.89 17.71
CA GLY A 79 2.90 1.02 18.86
C GLY A 79 1.46 1.00 19.37
N GLU A 80 0.54 1.63 18.64
CA GLU A 80 -0.90 1.59 18.91
C GLU A 80 -1.52 0.33 18.30
N GLU A 81 -2.44 -0.32 19.03
CA GLU A 81 -3.12 -1.50 18.49
C GLU A 81 -3.97 -1.15 17.26
N PRO A 82 -3.95 -1.97 16.19
CA PRO A 82 -4.72 -1.69 14.99
C PRO A 82 -6.21 -1.87 15.25
N GLN A 83 -7.03 -0.96 14.75
CA GLN A 83 -8.46 -0.93 15.04
C GLN A 83 -9.32 -1.08 13.77
N PHE A 84 -10.45 -1.78 13.91
CA PHE A 84 -11.46 -1.83 12.86
C PHE A 84 -12.12 -0.48 12.59
N SER A 85 -12.11 0.43 13.56
CA SER A 85 -12.61 1.81 13.40
C SER A 85 -11.88 2.58 12.30
N ALA A 86 -10.62 2.22 12.01
CA ALA A 86 -9.79 2.86 10.98
C ALA A 86 -10.41 2.78 9.58
N TYR A 87 -11.10 1.69 9.24
CA TYR A 87 -11.78 1.53 7.95
C TYR A 87 -12.94 2.53 7.80
N GLY A 88 -13.73 2.71 8.86
CA GLY A 88 -14.83 3.68 8.88
C GLY A 88 -14.32 5.12 8.78
N GLN A 89 -13.28 5.46 9.54
CA GLN A 89 -12.66 6.79 9.53
C GLN A 89 -12.09 7.16 8.15
N MET A 90 -11.49 6.18 7.47
CA MET A 90 -10.84 6.41 6.17
C MET A 90 -11.79 6.29 4.97
N SER A 91 -13.02 5.82 5.14
CA SER A 91 -14.01 5.66 4.08
C SER A 91 -14.24 6.95 3.25
N ARG A 92 -14.15 8.12 3.89
CA ARG A 92 -14.30 9.43 3.22
C ARG A 92 -13.21 9.70 2.17
N LYS A 93 -12.06 9.04 2.30
CA LYS A 93 -10.90 9.21 1.41
C LYS A 93 -10.88 8.22 0.23
N VAL A 94 -11.87 7.33 0.13
CA VAL A 94 -11.96 6.32 -0.93
C VAL A 94 -11.90 6.95 -2.32
N PHE A 95 -12.60 8.06 -2.54
CA PHE A 95 -12.56 8.77 -3.82
C PHE A 95 -11.19 9.38 -4.11
N ALA A 96 -10.52 9.94 -3.10
CA ALA A 96 -9.17 10.47 -3.26
C ALA A 96 -8.19 9.35 -3.68
N LEU A 97 -8.29 8.17 -3.05
CA LEU A 97 -7.48 7.03 -3.43
C LEU A 97 -7.84 6.49 -4.82
N PHE A 98 -9.12 6.40 -5.14
CA PHE A 98 -9.61 5.92 -6.43
C PHE A 98 -9.06 6.76 -7.58
N PHE A 99 -9.23 8.09 -7.51
CA PHE A 99 -8.71 8.98 -8.53
C PHE A 99 -7.17 9.00 -8.54
N ALA A 100 -6.52 8.91 -7.38
CA ALA A 100 -5.05 8.82 -7.32
C ALA A 100 -4.54 7.58 -8.07
N TYR A 101 -5.19 6.42 -7.90
CA TYR A 101 -4.84 5.22 -8.65
C TYR A 101 -5.12 5.36 -10.15
N ILE A 102 -6.24 5.96 -10.55
CA ILE A 102 -6.53 6.22 -11.97
C ILE A 102 -5.40 7.04 -12.59
N PHE A 103 -5.05 8.18 -11.99
CA PHE A 103 -3.98 9.03 -12.50
C PHE A 103 -2.63 8.31 -12.47
N TYR A 104 -2.32 7.58 -11.39
CA TYR A 104 -1.10 6.78 -11.29
C TYR A 104 -0.98 5.80 -12.46
N TRP A 105 -2.00 4.99 -12.71
CA TRP A 105 -1.97 3.97 -13.77
C TRP A 105 -1.91 4.58 -15.16
N ILE A 106 -2.58 5.72 -15.41
CA ILE A 106 -2.48 6.44 -16.68
C ILE A 106 -1.05 6.96 -16.89
N ILE A 107 -0.49 7.67 -15.91
CA ILE A 107 0.84 8.29 -16.02
C ILE A 107 1.92 7.21 -16.17
N VAL A 108 1.89 6.19 -15.31
CA VAL A 108 2.84 5.07 -15.34
C VAL A 108 2.66 4.24 -16.61
N GLY A 109 1.42 4.00 -17.03
CA GLY A 109 1.10 3.27 -18.25
C GLY A 109 1.65 3.96 -19.50
N ILE A 110 1.43 5.27 -19.64
CA ILE A 110 2.01 6.07 -20.73
C ILE A 110 3.54 6.00 -20.66
N GLY A 111 4.12 6.15 -19.46
CA GLY A 111 5.55 6.04 -19.25
C GLY A 111 6.09 4.70 -19.75
N LEU A 112 5.47 3.59 -19.37
CA LEU A 112 5.87 2.23 -19.77
C LEU A 112 5.71 1.97 -21.27
N VAL A 113 4.64 2.47 -21.89
CA VAL A 113 4.38 2.33 -23.34
C VAL A 113 5.40 3.11 -24.16
N LEU A 114 5.76 4.33 -23.73
CA LEU A 114 6.80 5.11 -24.39
C LEU A 114 8.16 4.43 -24.23
N LEU A 115 8.56 4.15 -22.98
CA LEU A 115 9.83 3.49 -22.63
C LEU A 115 9.73 2.85 -21.23
N ILE A 116 10.14 1.58 -21.10
CA ILE A 116 10.06 0.83 -19.82
C ILE A 116 10.74 1.58 -18.65
N VAL A 117 11.94 2.14 -18.88
CA VAL A 117 12.74 2.78 -17.82
C VAL A 117 12.05 4.05 -17.27
N PRO A 118 11.62 5.04 -18.09
CA PRO A 118 10.79 6.15 -17.65
C PRO A 118 9.51 5.74 -16.91
N GLY A 119 8.82 4.70 -17.36
CA GLY A 119 7.62 4.20 -16.68
C GLY A 119 7.90 3.73 -15.25
N ILE A 120 8.95 2.91 -15.07
CA ILE A 120 9.39 2.46 -13.73
C ILE A 120 9.82 3.64 -12.88
N TYR A 121 10.58 4.59 -13.45
CA TYR A 121 11.01 5.79 -12.73
C TYR A 121 9.83 6.59 -12.19
N ILE A 122 8.79 6.82 -13.00
CA ILE A 122 7.60 7.54 -12.55
C ILE A 122 6.83 6.74 -11.49
N GLY A 123 6.69 5.42 -11.67
CA GLY A 123 6.04 4.56 -10.68
C GLY A 123 6.70 4.65 -9.29
N LEU A 124 8.03 4.60 -9.25
CA LEU A 124 8.80 4.74 -8.00
C LEU A 124 8.60 6.11 -7.34
N ARG A 125 8.42 7.17 -8.14
CA ARG A 125 8.19 8.53 -7.63
C ARG A 125 6.80 8.70 -7.02
N LEU A 126 5.82 7.99 -7.54
CA LEU A 126 4.41 8.12 -7.14
C LEU A 126 3.96 7.06 -6.13
N VAL A 127 4.87 6.15 -5.72
CA VAL A 127 4.56 4.97 -4.89
C VAL A 127 4.01 5.31 -3.50
N PHE A 128 4.27 6.52 -2.97
CA PHE A 128 3.84 6.92 -1.62
C PHE A 128 2.51 7.68 -1.59
N ALA A 129 1.83 7.83 -2.73
CA ALA A 129 0.56 8.53 -2.78
C ALA A 129 -0.51 7.97 -1.81
N PRO A 130 -0.66 6.63 -1.63
CA PRO A 130 -1.60 6.08 -0.64
C PRO A 130 -1.28 6.51 0.80
N GLN A 131 0.00 6.51 1.17
CA GLN A 131 0.49 6.89 2.51
C GLN A 131 0.19 8.37 2.80
N ILE A 132 0.39 9.24 1.81
CA ILE A 132 0.11 10.67 1.90
C ILE A 132 -1.40 10.93 2.07
N ILE A 133 -2.25 10.22 1.34
CA ILE A 133 -3.70 10.34 1.50
C ILE A 133 -4.11 9.99 2.94
N VAL A 134 -3.53 8.93 3.51
CA VAL A 134 -3.87 8.47 4.86
C VAL A 134 -3.37 9.41 5.94
N GLU A 135 -2.11 9.85 5.91
CA GLU A 135 -1.52 10.67 6.98
C GLU A 135 -1.75 12.18 6.79
N GLU A 136 -1.67 12.72 5.56
CA GLU A 136 -1.79 14.16 5.30
C GLU A 136 -3.21 14.60 4.90
N ASN A 137 -4.18 13.69 4.80
CA ASN A 137 -5.53 13.98 4.31
C ASN A 137 -5.56 14.63 2.90
N ALA A 138 -4.55 14.37 2.08
CA ALA A 138 -4.44 14.97 0.75
C ALA A 138 -5.47 14.40 -0.24
N GLY A 139 -5.91 15.26 -1.18
CA GLY A 139 -6.68 14.83 -2.35
C GLY A 139 -5.82 14.07 -3.37
N ALA A 140 -6.45 13.53 -4.41
CA ALA A 140 -5.81 12.64 -5.40
C ALA A 140 -4.58 13.23 -6.10
N ILE A 141 -4.69 14.43 -6.66
CA ILE A 141 -3.59 15.08 -7.40
C ILE A 141 -2.53 15.60 -6.42
N ALA A 142 -2.96 16.15 -5.28
CA ALA A 142 -2.07 16.66 -4.25
C ALA A 142 -1.18 15.56 -3.68
N SER A 143 -1.72 14.35 -3.45
CA SER A 143 -0.94 13.22 -2.94
C SER A 143 0.10 12.72 -3.93
N LEU A 144 -0.23 12.68 -5.23
CA LEU A 144 0.73 12.31 -6.28
C LEU A 144 1.85 13.33 -6.40
N ARG A 145 1.52 14.62 -6.39
CA ARG A 145 2.51 15.70 -6.42
C ARG A 145 3.43 15.65 -5.19
N ARG A 146 2.85 15.49 -4.00
CA ARG A 146 3.60 15.37 -2.76
C ARG A 146 4.51 14.13 -2.78
N SER A 147 4.04 13.00 -3.30
CA SER A 147 4.84 11.78 -3.47
C SER A 147 6.07 12.06 -4.35
N TRP A 148 5.89 12.80 -5.44
CA TRP A 148 6.97 13.17 -6.34
C TRP A 148 8.05 14.03 -5.67
N GLU A 149 7.62 14.96 -4.81
CA GLU A 149 8.49 15.85 -4.04
C GLU A 149 9.31 15.06 -3.02
N ILE A 150 8.67 14.27 -2.15
CA ILE A 150 9.39 13.52 -1.08
C ILE A 150 10.30 12.41 -1.62
N THR A 151 10.08 11.95 -2.85
CA THR A 151 10.93 10.95 -3.50
C THR A 151 12.07 11.56 -4.33
N ARG A 152 12.15 12.90 -4.38
CA ARG A 152 13.23 13.62 -5.09
C ARG A 152 14.55 13.45 -4.35
N GLY A 153 15.58 13.05 -5.09
CA GLY A 153 16.88 12.69 -4.54
C GLY A 153 16.96 11.28 -3.94
N ALA A 154 15.83 10.69 -3.53
CA ALA A 154 15.78 9.37 -2.91
C ALA A 154 15.34 8.22 -3.84
N THR A 155 15.07 8.47 -5.12
CA THR A 155 14.48 7.47 -6.05
C THR A 155 15.26 6.17 -6.13
N GLY A 156 16.60 6.24 -6.17
CA GLY A 156 17.44 5.04 -6.19
C GLY A 156 17.37 4.23 -4.89
N GLN A 157 17.07 4.88 -3.76
CA GLN A 157 16.87 4.21 -2.48
C GLN A 157 15.47 3.58 -2.40
N VAL A 158 14.44 4.29 -2.89
CA VAL A 158 13.08 3.77 -3.04
C VAL A 158 13.05 2.57 -3.98
N PHE A 159 13.82 2.60 -5.07
CA PHE A 159 13.97 1.45 -5.97
C PHE A 159 14.48 0.20 -5.25
N LYS A 160 15.54 0.34 -4.46
CA LYS A 160 16.08 -0.77 -3.67
C LYS A 160 15.08 -1.28 -2.62
N LEU A 161 14.32 -0.37 -2.01
CA LEU A 161 13.27 -0.72 -1.05
C LEU A 161 12.15 -1.55 -1.72
N VAL A 162 11.66 -1.10 -2.87
CA VAL A 162 10.65 -1.83 -3.65
C VAL A 162 11.20 -3.19 -4.07
N LEU A 163 12.45 -3.26 -4.54
CA LEU A 163 13.10 -4.50 -4.92
C LEU A 163 13.23 -5.48 -3.73
N ALA A 164 13.61 -4.98 -2.55
CA ALA A 164 13.64 -5.78 -1.33
C ALA A 164 12.23 -6.27 -0.93
N GLY A 165 11.21 -5.41 -1.07
CA GLY A 165 9.82 -5.77 -0.86
C GLY A 165 9.34 -6.88 -1.80
N CYS A 166 9.67 -6.78 -3.09
CA CYS A 166 9.40 -7.85 -4.05
C CYS A 166 10.06 -9.17 -3.64
N GLY A 167 11.33 -9.14 -3.22
CA GLY A 167 12.03 -10.33 -2.71
C GLY A 167 11.34 -10.96 -1.50
N LEU A 168 10.90 -10.14 -0.53
CA LEU A 168 10.16 -10.63 0.64
C LEU A 168 8.81 -11.26 0.28
N LEU A 169 8.07 -10.66 -0.66
CA LEU A 169 6.80 -11.22 -1.15
C LEU A 169 7.02 -12.56 -1.87
N LEU A 170 8.07 -12.68 -2.70
CA LEU A 170 8.43 -13.93 -3.36
C LEU A 170 8.77 -15.02 -2.34
N LEU A 171 9.60 -14.71 -1.34
CA LEU A 171 9.93 -15.62 -0.24
C LEU A 171 8.67 -16.04 0.55
N GLY A 172 7.78 -15.08 0.83
CA GLY A 172 6.49 -15.36 1.47
C GLY A 172 5.62 -16.31 0.66
N ASN A 173 5.62 -16.18 -0.66
CA ASN A 173 4.87 -17.08 -1.54
C ASN A 173 5.45 -18.50 -1.58
N MET A 174 6.78 -18.63 -1.53
CA MET A 174 7.47 -19.93 -1.47
C MET A 174 7.16 -20.71 -0.18
N ALA A 175 6.76 -20.02 0.90
CA ALA A 175 6.33 -20.64 2.15
C ALA A 175 4.85 -21.12 2.09
N PHE A 176 4.51 -21.92 1.08
CA PHE A 176 3.18 -22.52 0.86
C PHE A 176 2.01 -21.51 0.87
N GLY A 177 2.25 -20.26 0.44
CA GLY A 177 1.25 -19.20 0.45
C GLY A 177 0.90 -18.64 1.83
N ILE A 178 1.14 -19.36 2.94
CA ILE A 178 0.90 -18.85 4.30
C ILE A 178 1.85 -17.68 4.61
N GLY A 179 3.08 -17.73 4.10
CA GLY A 179 4.05 -16.65 4.25
C GLY A 179 3.60 -15.31 3.65
N ILE A 180 2.62 -15.31 2.72
CA ILE A 180 2.10 -14.06 2.12
C ILE A 180 1.41 -13.17 3.17
N PHE A 181 0.73 -13.78 4.14
CA PHE A 181 0.01 -13.07 5.19
C PHE A 181 0.95 -12.36 6.17
N LEU A 182 2.21 -12.80 6.24
CA LEU A 182 3.27 -12.13 6.98
C LEU A 182 4.04 -11.14 6.09
N ALA A 183 4.33 -11.52 4.85
CA ALA A 183 5.13 -10.72 3.94
C ALA A 183 4.41 -9.42 3.51
N ILE A 184 3.11 -9.45 3.25
CA ILE A 184 2.32 -8.26 2.88
C ILE A 184 2.38 -7.17 3.96
N PRO A 185 2.02 -7.43 5.24
CA PRO A 185 2.14 -6.41 6.28
C PRO A 185 3.58 -5.95 6.46
N LEU A 186 4.56 -6.87 6.42
CA LEU A 186 5.96 -6.53 6.59
C LEU A 186 6.43 -5.51 5.55
N VAL A 187 6.16 -5.78 4.27
CA VAL A 187 6.55 -4.88 3.17
C VAL A 187 5.83 -3.54 3.27
N ASN A 188 4.54 -3.53 3.59
CA ASN A 188 3.81 -2.27 3.74
C ASN A 188 4.28 -1.47 4.97
N LEU A 189 4.63 -2.12 6.09
CA LEU A 189 5.25 -1.47 7.25
C LEU A 189 6.61 -0.87 6.88
N MET A 190 7.42 -1.56 6.07
CA MET A 190 8.69 -1.00 5.56
C MET A 190 8.43 0.25 4.70
N MET A 191 7.41 0.23 3.85
CA MET A 191 7.02 1.39 3.05
C MET A 191 6.52 2.55 3.93
N CYS A 192 5.69 2.29 4.94
CA CYS A 192 5.23 3.33 5.88
C CYS A 192 6.39 3.91 6.72
N ALA A 193 7.34 3.08 7.14
CA ALA A 193 8.54 3.52 7.84
C ALA A 193 9.46 4.36 6.93
N ALA A 194 9.59 3.97 5.66
CA ALA A 194 10.35 4.73 4.67
C ALA A 194 9.68 6.09 4.37
N TYR A 195 8.37 6.11 4.20
CA TYR A 195 7.57 7.31 4.03
C TYR A 195 7.84 8.34 5.14
N ARG A 196 7.78 7.93 6.41
CA ARG A 196 8.08 8.82 7.54
C ARG A 196 9.52 9.32 7.55
N ARG A 197 10.49 8.49 7.13
CA ARG A 197 11.88 8.93 7.00
C ARG A 197 12.03 9.99 5.90
N LEU A 198 11.32 9.85 4.78
CA LEU A 198 11.40 10.77 3.64
C LEU A 198 10.75 12.13 3.93
N ILE A 199 9.61 12.15 4.62
CA ILE A 199 8.97 13.42 5.00
C ILE A 199 9.84 14.23 5.95
N VAL A 200 10.46 13.57 6.94
CA VAL A 200 11.35 14.26 7.90
C VAL A 200 12.60 14.81 7.21
N SER A 201 13.04 14.25 6.08
CA SER A 201 14.18 14.78 5.32
C SER A 201 13.84 15.90 4.33
N ASP A 202 12.55 16.08 4.03
CA ASP A 202 12.04 17.15 3.15
C ASP A 202 11.79 18.46 3.91
N GLN A 203 11.71 18.40 5.25
CA GLN A 203 11.64 19.54 6.17
C GLN A 203 13.04 20.03 6.58
#